data_AF-U2E826-F1
#
_entry.id   AF-U2E826-F1
#
_cell.length_a   1.000
_cell.length_b   1.000
_cell.length_c   1.000
_cell.angle_alpha   90.00
_cell.angle_beta   90.00
_cell.angle_gamma   90.00
#
_symmetry.space_group_name_H-M   'P 1'
#
loop_
_entity.id
_entity.type
_entity.pdbx_description
1 polymer ?
#
loop_
_entity_poly.entity_id
_entity_poly.type
_entity_poly.pdbx_seq_one_letter_code
_entity_poly.pdbx_strand_id
1 'polypeptide(L)'
;MTYKTRLKLRFEVKETQLGVISLRLRSMRLGNLPLRWAVVLTSEIFDVEEIINEALTGVGEFDKNHLAFNIDLKKLLDKDSDFIISLLQFAKENDLLQLGVVPDKDKYILGGKINIEKLRLEDIPVTLTDDKKIKHQDELESMIENRIMANLFTKGNQIDLSEKDMQKIIDFTVMGELETTDEYIYKSELYEDYELYVYQLYSTVTDKLILNIPIKVGRGYNFFNTCIQFELSLKPRGNDLILFVENTYIQNVPVNKDVVNMLFDNFESDLTTLVNEAIVIENFFESFIENGVTIQEIVITEGKMSFIYNGFSVNETLTEILDTIDIPEINYIIEDILDNIDNEEKLLEMSDELVNNFNDLDDTEQKLIMDIIKENMDTIPEFGDRLGEKDFEKYK
;
A
#
# COMPACT_ATOMS: atom_id res chain seq x y z
N MET A 1 25.08 7.93 -57.68
CA MET A 1 24.94 8.22 -56.24
C MET A 1 23.49 8.58 -55.98
N THR A 2 22.76 7.80 -55.19
CA THR A 2 21.39 8.11 -54.76
C THR A 2 21.48 8.83 -53.42
N TYR A 3 21.17 10.13 -53.37
CA TYR A 3 21.13 10.87 -52.11
C TYR A 3 19.89 10.43 -51.32
N LYS A 4 20.10 9.62 -50.26
CA LYS A 4 19.05 9.28 -49.30
C LYS A 4 18.71 10.52 -48.48
N THR A 5 17.74 11.31 -48.96
CA THR A 5 17.27 12.49 -48.24
C THR A 5 16.23 12.06 -47.22
N ARG A 6 16.45 12.39 -45.93
CA ARG A 6 15.55 12.00 -44.83
C ARG A 6 14.50 13.08 -44.60
N LEU A 7 13.23 12.67 -44.65
CA LEU A 7 12.10 13.46 -44.17
C LEU A 7 11.98 13.26 -42.64
N LYS A 8 12.01 14.35 -41.87
CA LYS A 8 11.77 14.34 -40.42
C LYS A 8 10.41 14.93 -40.12
N LEU A 9 9.56 14.15 -39.49
CA LEU A 9 8.26 14.56 -38.97
C LEU A 9 8.34 14.61 -37.44
N ARG A 10 7.71 15.60 -36.83
CA ARG A 10 7.51 15.68 -35.37
C ARG A 10 6.05 15.97 -35.12
N PHE A 11 5.43 15.12 -34.34
CA PHE A 11 4.07 15.28 -33.86
C PHE A 11 4.06 15.66 -32.38
N GLU A 12 2.96 16.25 -31.94
CA GLU A 12 2.68 16.59 -30.55
C GLU A 12 1.30 16.03 -30.20
N VAL A 13 1.20 15.29 -29.09
CA VAL A 13 -0.06 14.75 -28.62
C VAL A 13 -0.93 15.91 -28.15
N LYS A 14 -2.11 16.09 -28.77
CA LYS A 14 -2.98 17.25 -28.52
C LYS A 14 -4.26 16.90 -27.78
N GLU A 15 -4.86 15.76 -28.09
CA GLU A 15 -6.14 15.36 -27.50
C GLU A 15 -6.32 13.84 -27.55
N THR A 16 -6.94 13.31 -26.50
CA THR A 16 -7.53 11.97 -26.53
C THR A 16 -9.00 12.09 -26.20
N GLN A 17 -9.84 11.77 -27.17
CA GLN A 17 -11.21 11.36 -26.88
C GLN A 17 -11.17 9.84 -26.69
N LEU A 18 -12.12 9.26 -25.96
CA LEU A 18 -12.18 7.82 -25.64
C LEU A 18 -11.77 6.93 -26.83
N GLY A 19 -10.59 6.31 -26.75
CA GLY A 19 -10.06 5.39 -27.77
C GLY A 19 -9.45 6.03 -29.03
N VAL A 20 -9.33 7.36 -29.12
CA VAL A 20 -8.71 8.05 -30.27
C VAL A 20 -7.59 8.97 -29.81
N ILE A 21 -6.37 8.78 -30.34
CA ILE A 21 -5.22 9.66 -30.09
C ILE A 21 -5.04 10.60 -31.27
N SER A 22 -5.10 11.91 -31.03
CA SER A 22 -4.81 12.93 -32.05
C SER A 22 -3.39 13.49 -31.89
N LEU A 23 -2.58 13.27 -32.93
CA LEU A 23 -1.19 13.71 -33.04
C LEU A 23 -1.09 14.90 -34.00
N ARG A 24 -0.81 16.10 -33.50
CA ARG A 24 -0.68 17.30 -34.35
C ARG A 24 0.73 17.43 -34.91
N LEU A 25 0.86 17.59 -36.22
CA LEU A 25 2.13 17.81 -36.90
C LEU A 25 2.70 19.19 -36.50
N ARG A 26 3.77 19.15 -35.71
CA ARG A 26 4.49 20.32 -35.18
C ARG A 26 5.62 20.77 -36.11
N SER A 27 6.30 19.83 -36.76
CA SER A 27 7.34 20.16 -37.75
C SER A 27 7.49 19.07 -38.81
N MET A 28 7.75 19.51 -40.05
CA MET A 28 8.17 18.66 -41.17
C MET A 28 9.43 19.29 -41.78
N ARG A 29 10.50 18.52 -41.94
CA ARG A 29 11.78 18.99 -42.49
C ARG A 29 12.38 17.99 -43.46
N LEU A 30 12.91 18.47 -44.57
CA LEU A 30 13.75 17.71 -45.48
C LEU A 30 15.19 18.26 -45.39
N GLY A 31 16.07 17.55 -44.67
CA GLY A 31 17.34 18.12 -44.24
C GLY A 31 17.14 19.34 -43.32
N ASN A 32 17.64 20.51 -43.74
CA ASN A 32 17.46 21.78 -43.01
C ASN A 32 16.26 22.61 -43.51
N LEU A 33 15.56 22.15 -44.55
CA LEU A 33 14.46 22.90 -45.16
C LEU A 33 13.14 22.63 -44.40
N PRO A 34 12.52 23.64 -43.76
CA PRO A 34 11.22 23.47 -43.13
C PRO A 34 10.12 23.43 -44.19
N LEU A 35 9.28 22.39 -44.14
CA LEU A 35 8.23 22.10 -45.12
C LEU A 35 6.82 22.10 -44.53
N ARG A 36 6.65 22.41 -43.24
CA ARG A 36 5.33 22.39 -42.58
C ARG A 36 4.29 23.29 -43.28
N TRP A 37 4.72 24.44 -43.79
CA TRP A 37 3.86 25.37 -44.54
C TRP A 37 3.40 24.78 -45.89
N ALA A 38 4.22 23.94 -46.51
CA ALA A 38 3.92 23.33 -47.80
C ALA A 38 2.77 22.33 -47.70
N VAL A 39 2.57 21.70 -46.53
CA VAL A 39 1.49 20.71 -46.30
C VAL A 39 0.11 21.30 -46.61
N VAL A 40 -0.15 22.57 -46.29
CA VAL A 40 -1.44 23.22 -46.57
C VAL A 40 -1.53 23.69 -48.02
N LEU A 41 -0.40 23.98 -48.65
CA LEU A 41 -0.31 24.68 -49.93
C LEU A 41 -0.08 23.75 -51.14
N THR A 42 0.37 22.50 -50.93
CA THR A 42 0.73 21.60 -52.03
C THR A 42 -0.18 20.38 -52.03
N SER A 43 -1.18 20.37 -52.91
CA SER A 43 -1.79 19.13 -53.42
C SER A 43 -1.07 18.61 -54.68
N GLU A 44 -0.20 19.41 -55.30
CA GLU A 44 0.32 19.12 -56.65
C GLU A 44 1.82 18.78 -56.73
N ILE A 45 2.61 19.04 -55.68
CA ILE A 45 4.08 18.91 -55.73
C ILE A 45 4.59 17.67 -54.98
N PHE A 46 3.94 17.32 -53.87
CA PHE A 46 4.27 16.19 -53.01
C PHE A 46 2.99 15.78 -52.28
N ASP A 47 2.54 14.53 -52.43
CA ASP A 47 1.39 14.03 -51.68
C ASP A 47 1.84 13.61 -50.28
N VAL A 48 1.86 14.61 -49.38
CA VAL A 48 2.25 14.41 -47.98
C VAL A 48 1.24 13.53 -47.25
N GLU A 49 -0.03 13.55 -47.67
CA GLU A 49 -1.07 12.71 -47.10
C GLU A 49 -0.84 11.25 -47.47
N GLU A 50 -0.57 10.96 -48.75
CA GLU A 50 -0.16 9.63 -49.22
C GLU A 50 1.11 9.16 -48.52
N ILE A 51 2.17 9.99 -48.42
CA ILE A 51 3.43 9.60 -47.77
C ILE A 51 3.26 9.32 -46.27
N ILE A 52 2.45 10.12 -45.56
CA ILE A 52 2.19 9.89 -44.13
C ILE A 52 1.33 8.65 -43.96
N ASN A 53 0.28 8.47 -44.76
CA ASN A 53 -0.61 7.32 -44.69
C ASN A 53 0.08 6.01 -45.15
N GLU A 54 0.99 6.05 -46.12
CA GLU A 54 1.81 4.91 -46.56
C GLU A 54 2.93 4.57 -45.56
N ALA A 55 3.44 5.54 -44.82
CA ALA A 55 4.43 5.30 -43.77
C ALA A 55 3.78 4.79 -42.47
N LEU A 56 2.50 5.15 -42.24
CA LEU A 56 1.74 4.87 -41.03
C LEU A 56 0.54 3.93 -41.28
N THR A 57 0.63 3.12 -42.34
CA THR A 57 -0.48 2.32 -42.88
C THR A 57 -1.15 1.48 -41.81
N GLY A 58 -2.47 1.61 -41.69
CA GLY A 58 -3.31 0.80 -40.79
C GLY A 58 -3.41 1.30 -39.35
N VAL A 59 -2.72 2.39 -38.98
CA VAL A 59 -2.72 2.92 -37.60
C VAL A 59 -3.67 4.10 -37.43
N GLY A 60 -3.96 4.86 -38.49
CA GLY A 60 -4.80 6.06 -38.40
C GLY A 60 -4.94 6.80 -39.72
N GLU A 61 -5.63 7.94 -39.69
CA GLU A 61 -5.86 8.82 -40.84
C GLU A 61 -5.22 10.20 -40.61
N PHE A 62 -4.50 10.71 -41.61
CA PHE A 62 -3.96 12.07 -41.59
C PHE A 62 -4.97 13.09 -42.11
N ASP A 63 -5.43 13.99 -41.23
CA ASP A 63 -6.19 15.17 -41.59
C ASP A 63 -5.26 16.34 -41.94
N LYS A 64 -5.13 16.60 -43.24
CA LYS A 64 -4.33 17.69 -43.81
C LYS A 64 -4.80 19.08 -43.38
N ASN A 65 -6.09 19.28 -43.17
CA ASN A 65 -6.68 20.58 -42.83
C ASN A 65 -6.35 20.98 -41.38
N HIS A 66 -6.38 20.00 -40.48
CA HIS A 66 -6.06 20.20 -39.07
C HIS A 66 -4.57 19.92 -38.75
N LEU A 67 -3.80 19.45 -39.73
CA LEU A 67 -2.43 18.96 -39.59
C LEU A 67 -2.36 17.94 -38.44
N ALA A 68 -3.32 17.02 -38.39
CA ALA A 68 -3.49 16.08 -37.29
C ALA A 68 -3.55 14.65 -37.83
N PHE A 69 -2.83 13.72 -37.20
CA PHE A 69 -2.93 12.29 -37.45
C PHE A 69 -3.77 11.68 -36.35
N ASN A 70 -4.90 11.08 -36.70
CA ASN A 70 -5.86 10.51 -35.76
C ASN A 70 -5.71 9.00 -35.76
N ILE A 71 -5.36 8.44 -34.60
CA ILE A 71 -5.17 7.00 -34.39
C ILE A 71 -6.42 6.48 -33.69
N ASP A 72 -7.15 5.59 -34.34
CA ASP A 72 -8.28 4.88 -33.73
C ASP A 72 -7.76 3.58 -33.09
N LEU A 73 -7.60 3.61 -31.77
CA LEU A 73 -7.07 2.48 -31.00
C LEU A 73 -8.02 1.28 -31.04
N LYS A 74 -9.32 1.48 -31.30
CA LYS A 74 -10.30 0.40 -31.39
C LYS A 74 -10.09 -0.46 -32.63
N LYS A 75 -9.64 0.13 -33.74
CA LYS A 75 -9.36 -0.60 -34.99
C LYS A 75 -8.10 -1.47 -34.92
N LEU A 76 -7.24 -1.24 -33.93
CA LEU A 76 -6.01 -2.01 -33.72
C LEU A 76 -6.24 -3.25 -32.84
N LEU A 77 -7.46 -3.46 -32.34
CA LEU A 77 -7.79 -4.48 -31.35
C LEU A 77 -8.94 -5.35 -31.87
N ASP A 78 -8.67 -6.65 -32.11
CA ASP A 78 -9.63 -7.59 -32.71
C ASP A 78 -10.69 -8.14 -31.72
N LYS A 79 -10.66 -7.78 -30.42
CA LYS A 79 -11.65 -8.19 -29.38
C LYS A 79 -11.76 -7.21 -28.20
N ASP A 80 -12.89 -7.34 -27.48
CA ASP A 80 -13.41 -6.59 -26.32
C ASP A 80 -12.61 -5.35 -25.88
N SER A 81 -13.18 -4.19 -26.22
CA SER A 81 -12.50 -2.90 -26.21
C SER A 81 -12.33 -2.26 -24.83
N ASP A 82 -13.18 -2.59 -23.86
CA ASP A 82 -13.36 -1.71 -22.70
C ASP A 82 -12.26 -1.89 -21.64
N PHE A 83 -11.80 -3.12 -21.43
CA PHE A 83 -10.66 -3.40 -20.57
C PHE A 83 -9.36 -2.82 -21.14
N ILE A 84 -9.10 -3.02 -22.44
CA ILE A 84 -7.87 -2.52 -23.08
C ILE A 84 -7.88 -0.99 -23.16
N ILE A 85 -9.02 -0.37 -23.44
CA ILE A 85 -9.15 1.10 -23.39
C ILE A 85 -8.87 1.60 -21.96
N SER A 86 -9.39 0.93 -20.94
CA SER A 86 -9.14 1.29 -19.53
C SER A 86 -7.65 1.15 -19.18
N LEU A 87 -6.99 0.07 -19.61
CA LEU A 87 -5.54 -0.12 -19.42
C LEU A 87 -4.70 0.94 -20.15
N LEU A 88 -5.09 1.32 -21.38
CA LEU A 88 -4.39 2.35 -22.15
C LEU A 88 -4.62 3.75 -21.56
N GLN A 89 -5.81 4.01 -21.04
CA GLN A 89 -6.12 5.24 -20.32
C GLN A 89 -5.31 5.31 -19.02
N PHE A 90 -5.30 4.24 -18.23
CA PHE A 90 -4.44 4.10 -17.05
C PHE A 90 -2.96 4.34 -17.38
N ALA A 91 -2.46 3.69 -18.45
CA ALA A 91 -1.07 3.86 -18.89
C ALA A 91 -0.78 5.29 -19.34
N LYS A 92 -1.75 6.00 -19.91
CA LYS A 92 -1.60 7.39 -20.30
C LYS A 92 -1.63 8.34 -19.10
N GLU A 93 -2.62 8.20 -18.22
CA GLU A 93 -2.80 9.06 -17.05
C GLU A 93 -1.59 9.03 -16.11
N ASN A 94 -0.86 7.92 -16.10
CA ASN A 94 0.29 7.69 -15.23
C ASN A 94 1.66 7.78 -15.94
N ASP A 95 1.70 8.37 -17.14
CA ASP A 95 2.92 8.54 -17.94
C ASP A 95 3.71 7.24 -18.14
N LEU A 96 3.01 6.13 -18.35
CA LEU A 96 3.56 4.81 -18.66
C LEU A 96 3.64 4.59 -20.17
N LEU A 97 2.93 5.37 -20.99
CA LEU A 97 2.92 5.21 -22.45
C LEU A 97 3.90 6.16 -23.15
N GLN A 98 4.86 5.61 -23.89
CA GLN A 98 5.73 6.35 -24.80
C GLN A 98 5.37 6.04 -26.25
N LEU A 99 4.78 7.01 -26.95
CA LEU A 99 4.50 6.89 -28.38
C LEU A 99 5.69 7.38 -29.20
N GLY A 100 6.10 6.59 -30.19
CA GLY A 100 7.26 6.92 -31.00
C GLY A 100 7.43 6.02 -32.20
N VAL A 101 8.58 6.16 -32.85
CA VAL A 101 8.97 5.28 -33.96
C VAL A 101 9.79 4.14 -33.35
N VAL A 102 9.26 2.93 -33.37
CA VAL A 102 9.89 1.73 -32.82
C VAL A 102 10.47 0.86 -33.94
N PRO A 103 11.65 0.25 -33.72
CA PRO A 103 12.21 -0.70 -34.67
C PRO A 103 11.39 -2.00 -34.64
N ASP A 104 10.84 -2.39 -35.80
CA ASP A 104 10.22 -3.69 -36.04
C ASP A 104 11.02 -4.41 -37.14
N LYS A 105 11.83 -5.38 -36.72
CA LYS A 105 12.76 -6.13 -37.58
C LYS A 105 13.65 -5.16 -38.40
N ASP A 106 13.32 -4.96 -39.67
CA ASP A 106 14.06 -4.13 -40.64
C ASP A 106 13.35 -2.81 -40.99
N LYS A 107 12.22 -2.50 -40.32
CA LYS A 107 11.40 -1.32 -40.56
C LYS A 107 11.23 -0.50 -39.29
N TYR A 108 10.88 0.77 -39.50
CA TYR A 108 10.53 1.69 -38.43
C TYR A 108 9.03 1.95 -38.54
N ILE A 109 8.29 1.51 -37.53
CA ILE A 109 6.83 1.71 -37.46
C ILE A 109 6.50 2.68 -36.34
N LEU A 110 5.40 3.43 -36.48
CA LEU A 110 4.84 4.19 -35.37
C LEU A 110 4.22 3.19 -34.39
N GLY A 111 4.67 3.21 -33.14
CA GLY A 111 4.20 2.30 -32.10
C GLY A 111 4.31 2.94 -30.71
N GLY A 112 3.83 2.22 -29.71
CA GLY A 112 3.93 2.59 -28.31
C GLY A 112 4.88 1.66 -27.56
N LYS A 113 5.69 2.21 -26.66
CA LYS A 113 6.38 1.45 -25.61
C LYS A 113 5.67 1.73 -24.30
N ILE A 114 5.27 0.69 -23.58
CA ILE A 114 4.82 0.81 -22.20
C ILE A 114 6.06 0.75 -21.31
N ASN A 115 6.32 1.81 -20.56
CA ASN A 115 7.35 1.87 -19.54
C ASN A 115 6.77 1.42 -18.20
N ILE A 116 6.86 0.11 -17.94
CA ILE A 116 6.44 -0.49 -16.68
C ILE A 116 7.50 -0.40 -15.57
N GLU A 117 8.65 0.25 -15.80
CA GLU A 117 9.71 0.37 -14.78
C GLU A 117 9.22 1.09 -13.53
N LYS A 118 8.34 2.10 -13.67
CA LYS A 118 7.72 2.80 -12.52
C LYS A 118 6.83 1.91 -11.67
N LEU A 119 6.34 0.82 -12.24
CA LEU A 119 5.50 -0.16 -11.57
C LEU A 119 6.31 -1.31 -11.00
N ARG A 120 7.64 -1.33 -11.22
CA ARG A 120 8.47 -2.46 -10.83
C ARG A 120 8.82 -2.35 -9.36
N LEU A 121 8.62 -3.45 -8.63
CA LEU A 121 9.18 -3.64 -7.30
C LEU A 121 10.61 -4.14 -7.46
N GLU A 122 11.59 -3.40 -6.92
CA GLU A 122 13.01 -3.78 -6.99
C GLU A 122 13.32 -4.93 -6.03
N ASP A 123 12.86 -4.82 -4.78
CA ASP A 123 13.06 -5.83 -3.74
C ASP A 123 11.73 -6.32 -3.19
N ILE A 124 11.59 -7.64 -3.07
CA ILE A 124 10.45 -8.25 -2.37
C ILE A 124 10.83 -8.24 -0.89
N PRO A 125 10.07 -7.58 -0.03
CA PRO A 125 10.44 -7.49 1.36
C PRO A 125 10.27 -8.81 2.08
N VAL A 126 11.02 -8.91 3.17
CA VAL A 126 11.15 -10.10 3.98
C VAL A 126 9.90 -10.27 4.82
N THR A 127 9.21 -11.40 4.64
CA THR A 127 8.05 -11.76 5.45
C THR A 127 8.49 -12.31 6.81
N LEU A 128 7.56 -12.37 7.76
CA LEU A 128 7.83 -12.99 9.05
C LEU A 128 8.14 -14.48 8.87
N THR A 129 9.20 -14.94 9.52
CA THR A 129 9.47 -16.37 9.66
C THR A 129 8.43 -17.00 10.58
N ASP A 130 8.08 -18.27 10.36
CA ASP A 130 6.95 -18.93 11.05
C ASP A 130 7.10 -19.04 12.57
N ASP A 131 8.32 -18.91 13.10
CA ASP A 131 8.62 -18.82 14.54
C ASP A 131 8.26 -17.47 15.15
N LYS A 132 8.05 -16.44 14.32
CA LYS A 132 7.72 -15.08 14.74
C LYS A 132 6.26 -14.71 14.51
N LYS A 133 5.51 -15.57 13.85
CA LYS A 133 4.07 -15.39 13.58
C LYS A 133 3.27 -15.72 14.83
N ILE A 134 2.21 -14.95 15.05
CA ILE A 134 1.19 -15.24 16.04
C ILE A 134 0.27 -16.31 15.44
N LYS A 135 0.01 -17.38 16.19
CA LYS A 135 -0.78 -18.53 15.72
C LYS A 135 -2.13 -18.63 16.41
N HIS A 136 -2.23 -18.05 17.60
CA HIS A 136 -3.40 -18.19 18.48
C HIS A 136 -3.80 -16.84 19.06
N GLN A 137 -5.08 -16.70 19.37
CA GLN A 137 -5.65 -15.48 19.96
C GLN A 137 -4.96 -15.12 21.28
N ASP A 138 -4.73 -16.10 22.15
CA ASP A 138 -4.04 -15.89 23.43
C ASP A 138 -2.62 -15.32 23.24
N GLU A 139 -1.93 -15.66 22.14
CA GLU A 139 -0.61 -15.10 21.82
C GLU A 139 -0.70 -13.62 21.37
N LEU A 140 -1.77 -13.25 20.66
CA LEU A 140 -2.07 -11.87 20.29
C LEU A 140 -2.37 -11.03 21.52
N GLU A 141 -3.27 -11.52 22.38
CA GLU A 141 -3.66 -10.87 23.63
C GLU A 141 -2.45 -10.68 24.54
N SER A 142 -1.66 -11.73 24.75
CA SER A 142 -0.41 -11.65 25.52
C SER A 142 0.57 -10.63 24.94
N MET A 143 0.70 -10.55 23.61
CA MET A 143 1.57 -9.55 22.99
C MET A 143 1.07 -8.12 23.26
N ILE A 144 -0.24 -7.89 23.12
CA ILE A 144 -0.86 -6.58 23.35
C ILE A 144 -0.74 -6.19 24.83
N GLU A 145 -1.05 -7.10 25.75
CA GLU A 145 -0.91 -6.91 27.20
C GLU A 145 0.53 -6.56 27.58
N ASN A 146 1.51 -7.32 27.09
CA ASN A 146 2.92 -7.04 27.34
C ASN A 146 3.31 -5.65 26.82
N ARG A 147 2.78 -5.21 25.67
CA ARG A 147 2.99 -3.86 25.14
C ARG A 147 2.30 -2.79 25.97
N ILE A 148 1.10 -3.04 26.47
CA ILE A 148 0.39 -2.16 27.40
C ILE A 148 1.25 -1.98 28.65
N MET A 149 1.59 -3.07 29.34
CA MET A 149 2.37 -3.05 30.57
C MET A 149 3.73 -2.37 30.39
N ALA A 150 4.48 -2.74 29.36
CA ALA A 150 5.76 -2.11 29.04
C ALA A 150 5.67 -0.58 28.92
N ASN A 151 4.64 -0.08 28.25
CA ASN A 151 4.45 1.35 28.03
C ASN A 151 3.81 2.07 29.23
N LEU A 152 3.00 1.38 30.04
CA LEU A 152 2.47 1.91 31.30
C LEU A 152 3.61 2.29 32.24
N PHE A 153 4.63 1.45 32.36
CA PHE A 153 5.76 1.68 33.24
C PHE A 153 6.81 2.66 32.68
N THR A 154 6.71 3.07 31.42
CA THR A 154 7.78 3.84 30.77
C THR A 154 7.32 5.15 30.11
N LYS A 155 6.05 5.26 29.69
CA LYS A 155 5.54 6.40 28.92
C LYS A 155 4.26 7.01 29.50
N GLY A 156 3.49 6.26 30.28
CA GLY A 156 2.39 6.75 31.11
C GLY A 156 1.13 7.24 30.39
N ASN A 157 1.22 7.68 29.13
CA ASN A 157 0.08 8.22 28.36
C ASN A 157 0.02 7.74 26.90
N GLN A 158 0.91 6.84 26.50
CA GLN A 158 1.04 6.39 25.12
C GLN A 158 1.47 4.93 25.10
N ILE A 159 0.81 4.12 24.26
CA ILE A 159 1.22 2.74 23.96
C ILE A 159 1.70 2.67 22.53
N ASP A 160 2.89 2.12 22.34
CA ASP A 160 3.57 2.11 21.06
C ASP A 160 3.64 0.70 20.47
N LEU A 161 3.17 0.58 19.22
CA LEU A 161 3.36 -0.60 18.40
C LEU A 161 4.35 -0.27 17.27
N SER A 162 5.40 -1.07 17.19
CA SER A 162 6.38 -0.98 16.11
C SER A 162 5.81 -1.52 14.80
N GLU A 163 6.45 -1.22 13.67
CA GLU A 163 6.14 -1.86 12.37
C GLU A 163 6.14 -3.40 12.46
N LYS A 164 7.03 -3.99 13.28
CA LYS A 164 7.06 -5.45 13.48
C LYS A 164 5.84 -5.96 14.25
N ASP A 165 5.38 -5.23 15.26
CA ASP A 165 4.19 -5.60 16.02
C ASP A 165 2.95 -5.51 15.10
N MET A 166 2.87 -4.44 14.30
CA MET A 166 1.81 -4.29 13.30
C MET A 166 1.84 -5.40 12.25
N GLN A 167 3.03 -5.79 11.79
CA GLN A 167 3.18 -6.90 10.86
C GLN A 167 2.64 -8.21 11.45
N LYS A 168 2.90 -8.49 12.74
CA LYS A 168 2.38 -9.69 13.40
C LYS A 168 0.86 -9.67 13.51
N ILE A 169 0.28 -8.53 13.88
CA ILE A 169 -1.17 -8.35 13.99
C ILE A 169 -1.82 -8.58 12.62
N ILE A 170 -1.30 -7.92 11.58
CA ILE A 170 -1.83 -8.06 10.22
C ILE A 170 -1.66 -9.48 9.69
N ASP A 171 -0.53 -10.13 9.91
CA ASP A 171 -0.31 -11.52 9.52
C ASP A 171 -1.34 -12.44 10.19
N PHE A 172 -1.56 -12.30 11.50
CA PHE A 172 -2.57 -13.07 12.22
C PHE A 172 -3.99 -12.83 11.72
N THR A 173 -4.41 -11.56 11.60
CA THR A 173 -5.79 -11.21 11.23
C THR A 173 -6.10 -11.48 9.76
N VAL A 174 -5.14 -11.29 8.86
CA VAL A 174 -5.38 -11.34 7.41
C VAL A 174 -4.87 -12.62 6.78
N MET A 175 -3.70 -13.13 7.20
CA MET A 175 -3.13 -14.36 6.65
C MET A 175 -3.59 -15.62 7.40
N GLY A 176 -4.02 -15.50 8.66
CA GLY A 176 -4.49 -16.64 9.47
C GLY A 176 -5.68 -17.39 8.87
N GLU A 177 -6.47 -16.73 8.01
CA GLU A 177 -7.61 -17.32 7.32
C GLU A 177 -7.26 -17.94 5.95
N LEU A 178 -6.06 -17.68 5.42
CA LEU A 178 -5.66 -18.07 4.07
C LEU A 178 -4.83 -19.36 4.08
N GLU A 179 -5.18 -20.32 3.22
CA GLU A 179 -4.32 -21.49 2.95
C GLU A 179 -3.06 -21.03 2.20
N THR A 180 -1.98 -20.73 2.93
CA THR A 180 -0.71 -20.27 2.35
C THR A 180 0.27 -21.42 2.10
N THR A 181 1.13 -21.26 1.10
CA THR A 181 2.37 -22.05 0.98
C THR A 181 3.56 -21.20 1.48
N ASP A 182 4.69 -21.84 1.78
CA ASP A 182 5.91 -21.15 2.24
C ASP A 182 6.42 -20.07 1.25
N GLU A 183 6.03 -20.16 -0.04
CA GLU A 183 6.53 -19.26 -1.09
C GLU A 183 5.51 -18.26 -1.62
N TYR A 184 4.21 -18.59 -1.65
CA TYR A 184 3.15 -17.71 -2.18
C TYR A 184 1.78 -18.03 -1.55
N ILE A 185 0.91 -17.02 -1.51
CA ILE A 185 -0.50 -17.18 -1.09
C ILE A 185 -1.31 -17.77 -2.25
N TYR A 186 -1.07 -17.27 -3.47
CA TYR A 186 -1.87 -17.66 -4.63
C TYR A 186 -1.01 -17.75 -5.89
N LYS A 187 -1.30 -18.75 -6.71
CA LYS A 187 -0.70 -18.96 -8.03
C LYS A 187 -1.80 -19.25 -9.05
N SER A 188 -1.73 -18.60 -10.20
CA SER A 188 -2.66 -18.84 -11.31
C SER A 188 -1.97 -18.75 -12.67
N GLU A 189 -2.50 -19.49 -13.65
CA GLU A 189 -2.14 -19.39 -15.06
C GLU A 189 -3.07 -18.36 -15.73
N LEU A 190 -2.51 -17.24 -16.21
CA LEU A 190 -3.30 -16.15 -16.78
C LEU A 190 -3.63 -16.39 -18.27
N TYR A 191 -2.60 -16.65 -19.07
CA TYR A 191 -2.72 -16.82 -20.52
C TYR A 191 -1.53 -17.60 -21.06
N GLU A 192 -1.80 -18.67 -21.82
CA GLU A 192 -0.78 -19.64 -22.25
C GLU A 192 0.01 -20.17 -21.04
N ASP A 193 1.30 -19.86 -20.94
CA ASP A 193 2.19 -20.24 -19.84
C ASP A 193 2.71 -19.02 -19.06
N TYR A 194 1.95 -17.91 -19.09
CA TYR A 194 2.15 -16.82 -18.16
C TYR A 194 1.53 -17.16 -16.80
N GLU A 195 2.36 -17.07 -15.78
CA GLU A 195 2.02 -17.34 -14.40
C GLU A 195 1.95 -16.04 -13.60
N LEU A 196 0.94 -15.95 -12.75
CA LEU A 196 0.78 -14.96 -11.71
C LEU A 196 1.09 -15.60 -10.36
N TYR A 197 1.85 -14.89 -9.54
CA TYR A 197 2.12 -15.22 -8.15
C TYR A 197 1.75 -14.04 -7.27
N VAL A 198 0.95 -14.29 -6.25
CA VAL A 198 0.65 -13.34 -5.17
C VAL A 198 1.37 -13.83 -3.92
N TYR A 199 2.29 -13.01 -3.42
CA TYR A 199 3.15 -13.33 -2.28
C TYR A 199 2.52 -12.89 -0.97
N GLN A 200 3.07 -13.41 0.13
CA GLN A 200 2.72 -13.00 1.49
C GLN A 200 2.74 -11.47 1.62
N LEU A 201 1.69 -10.94 2.24
CA LEU A 201 1.55 -9.51 2.47
C LEU A 201 2.46 -9.03 3.60
N TYR A 202 2.78 -7.75 3.56
CA TYR A 202 3.54 -7.10 4.61
C TYR A 202 3.05 -5.66 4.79
N SER A 203 3.30 -5.11 5.95
CA SER A 203 2.92 -3.79 6.35
C SER A 203 4.17 -2.93 6.49
N THR A 204 4.03 -1.67 6.10
CA THR A 204 5.03 -0.64 6.32
C THR A 204 4.37 0.52 7.01
N VAL A 205 5.03 1.05 8.03
CA VAL A 205 4.53 2.21 8.78
C VAL A 205 5.36 3.42 8.37
N THR A 206 4.75 4.31 7.60
CA THR A 206 5.33 5.59 7.18
C THR A 206 4.68 6.71 7.99
N ASP A 207 4.24 7.80 7.37
CA ASP A 207 3.23 8.68 7.95
C ASP A 207 1.82 8.03 7.97
N LYS A 208 1.68 6.87 7.31
CA LYS A 208 0.46 6.06 7.25
C LYS A 208 0.78 4.57 7.39
N LEU A 209 -0.22 3.78 7.75
CA LEU A 209 -0.14 2.32 7.67
C LEU A 209 -0.41 1.90 6.22
N ILE A 210 0.55 1.22 5.61
CA ILE A 210 0.42 0.72 4.23
C ILE A 210 0.50 -0.80 4.28
N LEU A 211 -0.54 -1.45 3.76
CA LEU A 211 -0.56 -2.89 3.51
C LEU A 211 -0.11 -3.15 2.08
N ASN A 212 0.92 -3.95 1.93
CA ASN A 212 1.58 -4.21 0.67
C ASN A 212 1.39 -5.67 0.27
N ILE A 213 0.93 -5.88 -0.97
CA ILE A 213 0.74 -7.20 -1.57
C ILE A 213 1.71 -7.33 -2.75
N PRO A 214 2.83 -8.06 -2.60
CA PRO A 214 3.75 -8.28 -3.69
C PRO A 214 3.17 -9.24 -4.74
N ILE A 215 3.35 -8.89 -6.00
CA ILE A 215 2.83 -9.65 -7.15
C ILE A 215 3.95 -9.89 -8.15
N LYS A 216 3.99 -11.08 -8.74
CA LYS A 216 4.81 -11.36 -9.93
C LYS A 216 3.97 -11.89 -11.06
N VAL A 217 4.22 -11.39 -12.27
CA VAL A 217 3.62 -11.89 -13.50
C VAL A 217 4.72 -12.17 -14.50
N GLY A 218 4.73 -13.35 -15.11
CA GLY A 218 5.78 -13.69 -16.06
C GLY A 218 5.72 -15.09 -16.61
N ARG A 219 6.77 -15.48 -17.32
CA ARG A 219 6.90 -16.80 -17.96
C ARG A 219 8.34 -17.30 -17.83
N GLY A 220 8.52 -18.54 -17.37
CA GLY A 220 9.82 -19.20 -17.29
C GLY A 220 10.79 -18.50 -16.34
N TYR A 221 11.73 -17.71 -16.86
CA TYR A 221 12.68 -16.92 -16.05
C TYR A 221 12.46 -15.41 -16.16
N ASN A 222 11.45 -14.97 -16.92
CA ASN A 222 11.17 -13.57 -17.17
C ASN A 222 9.93 -13.15 -16.39
N PHE A 223 10.14 -12.67 -15.17
CA PHE A 223 9.08 -12.16 -14.30
C PHE A 223 9.17 -10.65 -14.12
N PHE A 224 8.01 -10.01 -14.21
CA PHE A 224 7.77 -8.64 -13.79
C PHE A 224 7.25 -8.67 -12.35
N ASN A 225 7.96 -8.00 -11.45
CA ASN A 225 7.60 -7.88 -10.04
C ASN A 225 6.96 -6.51 -9.80
N THR A 226 5.87 -6.47 -9.06
CA THR A 226 5.19 -5.24 -8.64
C THR A 226 4.60 -5.40 -7.24
N CYS A 227 3.93 -4.37 -6.73
CA CYS A 227 3.26 -4.42 -5.44
C CYS A 227 2.00 -3.58 -5.49
N ILE A 228 0.88 -4.14 -5.03
CA ILE A 228 -0.34 -3.39 -4.74
C ILE A 228 -0.21 -2.89 -3.31
N GLN A 229 -0.46 -1.60 -3.09
CA GLN A 229 -0.33 -0.94 -1.80
C GLN A 229 -1.69 -0.37 -1.40
N PHE A 230 -2.17 -0.74 -0.23
CA PHE A 230 -3.38 -0.22 0.38
C PHE A 230 -3.00 0.70 1.52
N GLU A 231 -3.37 1.96 1.38
CA GLU A 231 -3.24 2.94 2.45
C GLU A 231 -4.41 2.77 3.41
N LEU A 232 -4.12 2.45 4.67
CA LEU A 232 -5.11 2.12 5.68
C LEU A 232 -5.27 3.25 6.68
N SER A 233 -6.52 3.62 6.96
CA SER A 233 -6.89 4.42 8.13
C SER A 233 -7.42 3.54 9.23
N LEU A 234 -7.13 3.92 10.48
CA LEU A 234 -7.50 3.16 11.66
C LEU A 234 -8.60 3.87 12.42
N LYS A 235 -9.66 3.14 12.77
CA LYS A 235 -10.76 3.67 13.57
C LYS A 235 -11.24 2.66 14.60
N PRO A 236 -11.49 3.09 15.84
CA PRO A 236 -12.11 2.25 16.85
C PRO A 236 -13.62 2.07 16.61
N ARG A 237 -14.15 0.87 16.88
CA ARG A 237 -15.59 0.59 16.94
C ARG A 237 -15.87 -0.36 18.10
N GLY A 238 -16.49 0.13 19.17
CA GLY A 238 -16.70 -0.70 20.36
C GLY A 238 -15.36 -1.14 20.93
N ASN A 239 -15.12 -2.45 20.97
CA ASN A 239 -13.85 -3.08 21.37
C ASN A 239 -12.96 -3.44 20.17
N ASP A 240 -13.41 -3.21 18.94
CA ASP A 240 -12.70 -3.63 17.74
C ASP A 240 -11.86 -2.49 17.15
N LEU A 241 -10.76 -2.84 16.48
CA LEU A 241 -10.01 -1.93 15.63
C LEU A 241 -10.34 -2.19 14.16
N ILE A 242 -10.80 -1.15 13.46
CA ILE A 242 -11.16 -1.24 12.05
C ILE A 242 -10.09 -0.55 11.19
N LEU A 243 -9.63 -1.25 10.17
CA LEU A 243 -8.74 -0.75 9.14
C LEU A 243 -9.54 -0.51 7.85
N PHE A 244 -9.62 0.75 7.41
CA PHE A 244 -10.28 1.12 6.17
C PHE A 244 -9.26 1.43 5.08
N VAL A 245 -9.44 0.84 3.90
CA VAL A 245 -8.69 1.21 2.71
C VAL A 245 -9.12 2.61 2.26
N GLU A 246 -8.25 3.61 2.40
CA GLU A 246 -8.49 4.97 1.91
C GLU A 246 -8.11 5.09 0.43
N ASN A 247 -6.88 4.68 0.11
CA ASN A 247 -6.30 4.80 -1.21
C ASN A 247 -5.63 3.49 -1.62
N THR A 248 -5.58 3.23 -2.93
CA THR A 248 -4.89 2.07 -3.49
C THR A 248 -3.90 2.52 -4.54
N TYR A 249 -2.74 1.87 -4.54
CA TYR A 249 -1.66 2.16 -5.47
C TYR A 249 -1.07 0.88 -6.03
N ILE A 250 -0.48 0.95 -7.22
CA ILE A 250 0.48 -0.03 -7.72
C ILE A 250 1.84 0.67 -7.72
N GLN A 251 2.72 0.32 -6.79
CA GLN A 251 3.87 1.15 -6.43
C GLN A 251 3.41 2.60 -6.19
N ASN A 252 4.05 3.58 -6.83
CA ASN A 252 3.73 5.00 -6.67
C ASN A 252 2.57 5.49 -7.57
N VAL A 253 1.84 4.57 -8.21
CA VAL A 253 0.78 4.92 -9.17
C VAL A 253 -0.59 4.71 -8.53
N PRO A 254 -1.40 5.77 -8.34
CA PRO A 254 -2.74 5.61 -7.77
C PRO A 254 -3.66 4.85 -8.72
N VAL A 255 -4.47 3.96 -8.15
CA VAL A 255 -5.40 3.09 -8.88
C VAL A 255 -6.78 3.17 -8.26
N ASN A 256 -7.82 3.20 -9.09
CA ASN A 256 -9.20 3.09 -8.61
C ASN A 256 -9.43 1.68 -8.03
N LYS A 257 -10.11 1.61 -6.89
CA LYS A 257 -10.58 0.38 -6.26
C LYS A 257 -11.30 -0.54 -7.24
N ASP A 258 -12.10 -0.02 -8.17
CA ASP A 258 -12.79 -0.85 -9.17
C ASP A 258 -11.83 -1.69 -10.03
N VAL A 259 -10.67 -1.13 -10.39
CA VAL A 259 -9.64 -1.83 -11.18
C VAL A 259 -8.96 -2.90 -10.35
N VAL A 260 -8.77 -2.63 -9.06
CA VAL A 260 -8.15 -3.54 -8.12
C VAL A 260 -9.12 -4.70 -7.84
N ASN A 261 -10.41 -4.42 -7.65
CA ASN A 261 -11.46 -5.42 -7.56
C ASN A 261 -11.51 -6.30 -8.80
N MET A 262 -11.46 -5.75 -10.01
CA MET A 262 -11.39 -6.57 -11.22
C MET A 262 -10.16 -7.49 -11.25
N LEU A 263 -9.02 -7.08 -10.68
CA LEU A 263 -7.86 -7.97 -10.54
C LEU A 263 -8.16 -9.08 -9.54
N PHE A 264 -8.68 -8.74 -8.36
CA PHE A 264 -8.93 -9.70 -7.28
C PHE A 264 -10.14 -10.62 -7.52
N ASP A 265 -11.20 -10.17 -8.19
CA ASP A 265 -12.38 -10.96 -8.56
C ASP A 265 -12.02 -12.11 -9.51
N ASN A 266 -10.94 -11.96 -10.29
CA ASN A 266 -10.41 -13.04 -11.13
C ASN A 266 -9.62 -14.07 -10.33
N PHE A 267 -9.26 -13.75 -9.09
CA PHE A 267 -8.68 -14.70 -8.15
C PHE A 267 -9.85 -15.26 -7.35
N GLU A 268 -10.20 -16.53 -7.55
CA GLU A 268 -11.13 -17.27 -6.68
C GLU A 268 -10.51 -17.44 -5.28
N SER A 269 -10.16 -16.34 -4.60
CA SER A 269 -9.47 -16.31 -3.32
C SER A 269 -10.15 -15.34 -2.37
N ASP A 270 -10.07 -15.64 -1.08
CA ASP A 270 -10.53 -14.81 0.03
C ASP A 270 -9.74 -13.48 0.16
N LEU A 271 -8.98 -13.10 -0.88
CA LEU A 271 -8.36 -11.78 -1.00
C LEU A 271 -9.35 -10.71 -1.51
N THR A 272 -10.54 -11.09 -1.96
CA THR A 272 -11.59 -10.13 -2.40
C THR A 272 -12.26 -9.41 -1.24
N THR A 273 -12.33 -10.01 -0.05
CA THR A 273 -12.79 -9.36 1.19
C THR A 273 -11.84 -8.26 1.65
N LEU A 274 -10.54 -8.43 1.46
CA LEU A 274 -9.50 -7.43 1.78
C LEU A 274 -9.70 -6.08 1.08
N VAL A 275 -10.28 -6.06 -0.12
CA VAL A 275 -10.42 -4.83 -0.93
C VAL A 275 -11.80 -4.19 -0.75
N ASN A 276 -12.83 -5.01 -0.50
CA ASN A 276 -14.22 -4.58 -0.45
C ASN A 276 -14.75 -4.34 0.96
N GLU A 277 -14.09 -4.89 1.97
CA GLU A 277 -14.51 -4.77 3.36
C GLU A 277 -13.44 -4.05 4.19
N ALA A 278 -13.88 -3.48 5.31
CA ALA A 278 -12.94 -3.00 6.31
C ALA A 278 -12.37 -4.21 7.05
N ILE A 279 -11.06 -4.27 7.25
CA ILE A 279 -10.44 -5.34 8.04
C ILE A 279 -10.76 -5.05 9.50
N VAL A 280 -11.42 -5.99 10.17
CA VAL A 280 -11.80 -5.87 11.57
C VAL A 280 -10.85 -6.74 12.39
N ILE A 281 -10.15 -6.11 13.33
CA ILE A 281 -9.41 -6.80 14.38
C ILE A 281 -10.33 -6.84 15.59
N GLU A 282 -10.98 -7.98 15.79
CA GLU A 282 -11.95 -8.18 16.86
C GLU A 282 -11.30 -8.07 18.24
N ASN A 283 -12.00 -7.46 19.19
CA ASN A 283 -11.60 -7.34 20.60
C ASN A 283 -10.22 -6.67 20.83
N PHE A 284 -9.68 -5.97 19.83
CA PHE A 284 -8.36 -5.33 19.91
C PHE A 284 -8.20 -4.42 21.14
N PHE A 285 -9.26 -3.71 21.53
CA PHE A 285 -9.26 -2.80 22.68
C PHE A 285 -9.69 -3.47 23.99
N GLU A 286 -10.09 -4.74 24.00
CA GLU A 286 -10.52 -5.44 25.22
C GLU A 286 -9.39 -5.50 26.25
N SER A 287 -8.20 -5.95 25.85
CA SER A 287 -7.01 -5.95 26.72
C SER A 287 -6.66 -4.55 27.23
N PHE A 288 -6.90 -3.48 26.45
CA PHE A 288 -6.65 -2.12 26.93
C PHE A 288 -7.64 -1.76 28.04
N ILE A 289 -8.94 -2.00 27.81
CA ILE A 289 -10.02 -1.67 28.75
C ILE A 289 -9.88 -2.47 30.05
N GLU A 290 -9.55 -3.76 29.97
CA GLU A 290 -9.33 -4.61 31.15
C GLU A 290 -8.16 -4.14 32.02
N ASN A 291 -7.15 -3.53 31.39
CA ASN A 291 -6.01 -2.90 32.04
C ASN A 291 -6.25 -1.43 32.42
N GLY A 292 -7.50 -0.94 32.33
CA GLY A 292 -7.87 0.43 32.71
C GLY A 292 -7.54 1.50 31.67
N VAL A 293 -6.99 1.10 30.52
CA VAL A 293 -6.55 2.00 29.47
C VAL A 293 -7.69 2.28 28.49
N THR A 294 -8.10 3.55 28.39
CA THR A 294 -9.05 4.01 27.37
C THR A 294 -8.32 4.86 26.35
N ILE A 295 -8.14 4.32 25.14
CA ILE A 295 -7.52 5.03 24.01
C ILE A 295 -8.38 6.25 23.63
N GLN A 296 -7.73 7.34 23.26
CA GLN A 296 -8.34 8.60 22.82
C GLN A 296 -7.99 8.93 21.38
N GLU A 297 -6.76 8.63 20.98
CA GLU A 297 -6.24 8.97 19.67
C GLU A 297 -5.27 7.90 19.19
N ILE A 298 -5.26 7.65 17.89
CA ILE A 298 -4.28 6.80 17.22
C ILE A 298 -3.45 7.71 16.32
N VAL A 299 -2.16 7.80 16.59
CA VAL A 299 -1.20 8.62 15.85
C VAL A 299 -0.23 7.70 15.12
N ILE A 300 -0.04 7.92 13.82
CA ILE A 300 0.92 7.17 13.01
C ILE A 300 2.09 8.08 12.66
N THR A 301 3.29 7.57 12.91
CA THR A 301 4.57 8.20 12.59
C THR A 301 5.49 7.17 11.97
N GLU A 302 6.54 7.60 11.27
CA GLU A 302 7.44 6.68 10.57
C GLU A 302 7.96 5.57 11.50
N GLY A 303 7.66 4.32 11.13
CA GLY A 303 8.02 3.09 11.84
C GLY A 303 7.16 2.74 13.06
N LYS A 304 6.19 3.58 13.44
CA LYS A 304 5.55 3.52 14.76
C LYS A 304 4.09 3.96 14.77
N MET A 305 3.24 3.18 15.43
CA MET A 305 1.86 3.51 15.74
C MET A 305 1.69 3.74 17.24
N SER A 306 1.06 4.85 17.58
CA SER A 306 0.93 5.33 18.96
C SER A 306 -0.53 5.42 19.34
N PHE A 307 -0.92 4.71 20.38
CA PHE A 307 -2.25 4.75 20.97
C PHE A 307 -2.20 5.65 22.20
N ILE A 308 -2.70 6.86 22.05
CA ILE A 308 -2.69 7.89 23.10
C ILE A 308 -3.89 7.66 24.01
N TYR A 309 -3.67 7.71 25.31
CA TYR A 309 -4.71 7.61 26.33
C TYR A 309 -4.49 8.67 27.41
N ASN A 310 -5.48 8.87 28.27
CA ASN A 310 -5.29 9.70 29.45
C ASN A 310 -4.30 9.02 30.38
N GLY A 311 -3.10 9.58 30.45
CA GLY A 311 -2.05 9.00 31.25
C GLY A 311 -2.16 9.30 32.74
N PHE A 312 -1.28 8.63 33.46
CA PHE A 312 -0.97 8.88 34.85
C PHE A 312 0.50 9.28 34.99
N SER A 313 0.89 9.74 36.17
CA SER A 313 2.30 10.03 36.45
C SER A 313 3.04 8.73 36.70
N VAL A 314 3.79 8.25 35.70
CA VAL A 314 4.61 7.02 35.80
C VAL A 314 5.47 7.03 37.06
N ASN A 315 6.11 8.16 37.36
CA ASN A 315 6.98 8.30 38.54
C ASN A 315 6.19 8.15 39.85
N GLU A 316 5.02 8.79 39.96
CA GLU A 316 4.20 8.70 41.18
C GLU A 316 3.65 7.28 41.36
N THR A 317 3.14 6.66 40.30
CA THR A 317 2.61 5.29 40.36
C THR A 317 3.69 4.25 40.65
N LEU A 318 4.86 4.35 40.01
CA LEU A 318 6.00 3.47 40.32
C LEU A 318 6.49 3.65 41.76
N THR A 319 6.53 4.88 42.27
CA THR A 319 6.87 5.15 43.68
C THR A 319 5.83 4.55 44.62
N GLU A 320 4.53 4.66 44.30
CA GLU A 320 3.47 4.06 45.11
C GLU A 320 3.51 2.53 45.12
N ILE A 321 3.87 1.91 43.99
CA ILE A 321 4.12 0.46 43.92
C ILE A 321 5.27 0.08 44.86
N LEU A 322 6.41 0.80 44.82
CA LEU A 322 7.54 0.57 45.72
C LEU A 322 7.17 0.74 47.21
N ASP A 323 6.35 1.73 47.53
CA ASP A 323 5.92 2.01 48.90
C ASP A 323 4.90 0.99 49.43
N THR A 324 4.16 0.33 48.54
CA THR A 324 3.07 -0.59 48.88
C THR A 324 3.49 -2.06 48.83
N ILE A 325 4.43 -2.42 47.95
CA ILE A 325 4.79 -3.79 47.63
C ILE A 325 6.26 -4.06 47.97
N ASP A 326 6.51 -5.09 48.78
CA ASP A 326 7.86 -5.52 49.17
C ASP A 326 8.26 -6.78 48.40
N ILE A 327 8.41 -6.65 47.08
CA ILE A 327 8.89 -7.71 46.19
C ILE A 327 10.26 -7.29 45.65
N PRO A 328 11.37 -7.85 46.17
CA PRO A 328 12.72 -7.39 45.84
C PRO A 328 13.05 -7.36 44.35
N GLU A 329 12.59 -8.36 43.60
CA GLU A 329 12.83 -8.52 42.17
C GLU A 329 12.13 -7.43 41.33
N ILE A 330 10.93 -7.02 41.74
CA ILE A 330 10.17 -5.93 41.08
C ILE A 330 10.72 -4.59 41.52
N ASN A 331 11.00 -4.42 42.82
CA ASN A 331 11.49 -3.16 43.36
C ASN A 331 12.82 -2.75 42.72
N TYR A 332 13.72 -3.71 42.51
CA TYR A 332 14.98 -3.46 41.81
C TYR A 332 14.77 -2.92 40.38
N ILE A 333 13.83 -3.49 39.61
CA ILE A 333 13.58 -3.06 38.24
C ILE A 333 12.85 -1.71 38.21
N ILE A 334 11.88 -1.50 39.12
CA ILE A 334 11.18 -0.21 39.22
C ILE A 334 12.17 0.91 39.59
N GLU A 335 13.06 0.68 40.54
CA GLU A 335 14.12 1.63 40.89
C GLU A 335 15.00 1.97 39.68
N ASP A 336 15.40 0.96 38.90
CA ASP A 336 16.22 1.18 37.70
C ASP A 336 15.43 1.92 36.59
N ILE A 337 14.13 1.65 36.44
CA ILE A 337 13.25 2.42 35.52
C ILE A 337 13.14 3.88 35.96
N LEU A 338 12.93 4.13 37.25
CA LEU A 338 12.87 5.48 37.82
C LEU A 338 14.19 6.24 37.60
N ASP A 339 15.34 5.57 37.77
CA ASP A 339 16.67 6.13 37.54
C ASP A 339 16.96 6.43 36.06
N ASN A 340 16.27 5.75 35.13
CA ASN A 340 16.45 5.89 33.68
C ASN A 340 15.20 6.47 32.97
N ILE A 341 14.26 7.10 33.68
CA ILE A 341 12.96 7.53 33.14
C ILE A 341 13.09 8.55 31.97
N ASP A 342 14.23 9.22 31.86
CA ASP A 342 14.54 10.16 30.77
C ASP A 342 15.23 9.50 29.55
N ASN A 343 15.43 8.17 29.54
CA ASN A 343 16.16 7.44 28.50
C ASN A 343 15.33 6.33 27.83
N GLU A 344 14.59 6.71 26.79
CA GLU A 344 13.63 5.85 26.06
C GLU A 344 14.21 4.53 25.53
N GLU A 345 15.47 4.52 25.06
CA GLU A 345 16.10 3.31 24.50
C GLU A 345 16.36 2.25 25.57
N LYS A 346 16.82 2.67 26.75
CA LYS A 346 17.01 1.76 27.89
C LYS A 346 15.68 1.28 28.46
N LEU A 347 14.69 2.15 28.54
CA LEU A 347 13.37 1.82 29.06
C LEU A 347 12.70 0.68 28.28
N LEU A 348 12.90 0.62 26.96
CA LEU A 348 12.40 -0.47 26.11
C LEU A 348 13.07 -1.83 26.39
N GLU A 349 14.36 -1.85 26.75
CA GLU A 349 15.04 -3.09 27.12
C GLU A 349 14.59 -3.59 28.50
N MET A 350 14.36 -2.66 29.43
CA MET A 350 13.96 -2.95 30.81
C MET A 350 12.48 -3.36 30.91
N SER A 351 11.65 -2.90 29.98
CA SER A 351 10.23 -3.23 29.98
C SER A 351 9.95 -4.71 29.78
N ASP A 352 10.74 -5.41 28.96
CA ASP A 352 10.57 -6.84 28.76
C ASP A 352 10.93 -7.65 30.03
N GLU A 353 11.97 -7.22 30.76
CA GLU A 353 12.34 -7.84 32.04
C GLU A 353 11.29 -7.61 33.12
N LEU A 354 10.76 -6.38 33.21
CA LEU A 354 9.69 -6.05 34.15
C LEU A 354 8.42 -6.86 33.88
N VAL A 355 8.03 -6.98 32.61
CA VAL A 355 6.85 -7.75 32.20
C VAL A 355 7.02 -9.23 32.52
N ASN A 356 8.19 -9.81 32.28
CA ASN A 356 8.46 -11.20 32.64
C ASN A 356 8.37 -11.41 34.16
N ASN A 357 8.98 -10.54 34.95
CA ASN A 357 8.92 -10.64 36.40
C ASN A 357 7.51 -10.40 36.94
N PHE A 358 6.73 -9.51 36.33
CA PHE A 358 5.32 -9.31 36.65
C PHE A 358 4.50 -10.57 36.36
N ASN A 359 4.70 -11.20 35.20
CA ASN A 359 3.99 -12.43 34.81
C ASN A 359 4.37 -13.65 35.67
N ASP A 360 5.56 -13.63 36.28
CA ASP A 360 6.03 -14.67 37.21
C ASP A 360 5.48 -14.52 38.65
N LEU A 361 4.84 -13.39 38.96
CA LEU A 361 4.16 -13.19 40.24
C LEU A 361 2.89 -14.04 40.37
N ASP A 362 2.40 -14.20 41.60
CA ASP A 362 1.08 -14.81 41.80
C ASP A 362 -0.08 -13.85 41.47
N ASP A 363 -1.26 -14.42 41.19
CA ASP A 363 -2.47 -13.66 40.82
C ASP A 363 -2.85 -12.56 41.83
N THR A 364 -2.49 -12.73 43.11
CA THR A 364 -2.80 -11.75 44.16
C THR A 364 -1.87 -10.56 44.07
N GLU A 365 -0.58 -10.80 43.85
CA GLU A 365 0.46 -9.78 43.68
C GLU A 365 0.26 -9.00 42.37
N GLN A 366 -0.01 -9.70 41.26
CA GLN A 366 -0.33 -9.05 39.98
C GLN A 366 -1.54 -8.13 40.12
N LYS A 367 -2.59 -8.61 40.77
CA LYS A 367 -3.80 -7.83 40.99
C LYS A 367 -3.55 -6.60 41.84
N LEU A 368 -2.71 -6.70 42.88
CA LEU A 368 -2.37 -5.57 43.73
C LEU A 368 -1.68 -4.46 42.94
N ILE A 369 -0.70 -4.81 42.11
CA ILE A 369 -0.02 -3.86 41.21
C ILE A 369 -1.02 -3.22 40.23
N MET A 370 -1.87 -4.03 39.62
CA MET A 370 -2.86 -3.54 38.66
C MET A 370 -3.92 -2.64 39.30
N ASP A 371 -4.31 -2.90 40.55
CA ASP A 371 -5.23 -2.05 41.29
C ASP A 371 -4.59 -0.68 41.56
N ILE A 372 -3.31 -0.62 41.94
CA ILE A 372 -2.56 0.66 42.12
C ILE A 372 -2.47 1.45 40.80
N ILE A 373 -2.18 0.77 39.68
CA ILE A 373 -2.14 1.41 38.36
C ILE A 373 -3.53 1.99 38.01
N LYS A 374 -4.59 1.21 38.22
CA LYS A 374 -5.98 1.63 37.93
C LYS A 374 -6.44 2.78 38.82
N GLU A 375 -6.05 2.82 40.09
CA GLU A 375 -6.37 3.91 41.01
C GLU A 375 -5.74 5.25 40.59
N ASN A 376 -4.57 5.18 39.95
CA ASN A 376 -3.86 6.35 39.43
C ASN A 376 -4.31 6.79 38.02
N MET A 377 -5.10 5.97 37.32
CA MET A 377 -5.65 6.33 36.02
C MET A 377 -6.90 7.20 36.16
N ASP A 378 -6.89 8.39 35.56
CA ASP A 378 -8.07 9.23 35.45
C ASP A 378 -9.11 8.59 34.50
N THR A 379 -10.23 8.15 35.06
CA THR A 379 -11.37 7.65 34.27
C THR A 379 -12.19 8.83 33.70
N ILE A 380 -12.04 9.08 32.39
CA ILE A 380 -12.89 10.01 31.63
C ILE A 380 -13.78 9.17 30.70
N PRO A 381 -15.03 9.59 30.40
CA PRO A 381 -15.89 8.88 29.46
C PRO A 381 -15.21 8.57 28.13
N GLU A 382 -15.53 7.38 27.61
CA GLU A 382 -15.13 6.84 26.31
C GLU A 382 -15.26 7.86 25.16
N PHE A 383 -14.48 7.62 24.10
CA PHE A 383 -14.58 8.25 22.77
C PHE A 383 -15.91 9.01 22.53
N GLY A 384 -15.81 10.34 22.49
CA GLY A 384 -16.79 11.13 21.74
C GLY A 384 -16.67 10.74 20.27
N ASP A 385 -17.70 10.09 19.74
CA ASP A 385 -17.83 9.57 18.37
C ASP A 385 -17.18 8.18 18.10
N ARG A 386 -17.60 7.15 18.83
CA ARG A 386 -17.63 5.79 18.25
C ARG A 386 -18.44 5.84 16.95
N LEU A 387 -17.90 5.33 15.84
CA LEU A 387 -18.66 5.15 14.59
C LEU A 387 -19.94 4.38 14.93
N GLY A 388 -21.10 5.04 14.88
CA GLY A 388 -22.38 4.35 15.01
C GLY A 388 -22.57 3.42 13.81
N GLU A 389 -23.38 2.36 13.97
CA GLU A 389 -23.66 1.39 12.88
C GLU A 389 -24.04 2.07 11.55
N LYS A 390 -24.69 3.24 11.60
CA LYS A 390 -25.09 4.03 10.42
C LYS A 390 -23.94 4.72 9.70
N ASP A 391 -22.85 5.06 10.38
CA ASP A 391 -21.70 5.67 9.73
C ASP A 391 -20.80 4.59 9.10
N PHE A 392 -20.87 3.36 9.59
CA PHE A 392 -20.19 2.20 8.99
C PHE A 392 -20.75 1.84 7.61
N GLU A 393 -22.07 1.96 7.38
CA GLU A 393 -22.69 1.72 6.06
C GLU A 393 -22.21 2.70 4.97
N LYS A 394 -21.57 3.82 5.31
CA LYS A 394 -20.97 4.73 4.30
C LYS A 394 -19.62 4.23 3.78
N TYR A 395 -19.02 3.24 4.44
CA TYR A 395 -17.69 2.71 4.13
C TYR A 395 -17.73 1.26 3.63
N LYS A 396 -18.90 0.62 3.62
CA LYS A 396 -19.23 -0.50 2.73
C LYS A 396 -19.69 0.05 1.38
#